data_AF-A0A058ZBT0-F1
#
_entry.id   AF-A0A058ZBT0-F1
#
_cell.length_a   1.000
_cell.length_b   1.000
_cell.length_c   1.000
_cell.angle_alpha   90.00
_cell.angle_beta   90.00
_cell.angle_gamma   90.00
#
_symmetry.space_group_name_H-M   'P 1'
#
loop_
_entity.id
_entity.type
_entity.pdbx_description
1 polymer ?
#
loop_
_entity_poly.entity_id
_entity_poly.type
_entity_poly.pdbx_seq_one_letter_code
_entity_poly.pdbx_strand_id
1 'polypeptide(L)'
;MSKAKKTRKFAAVKRVIDTAKDARLKAVKAKQANAEKNKKPDTPQVRDLGAVNTGLFFRYNTALGPPYRVLVDTNFINFSIQNKLELIKSMMDCLYAKSIPCITDCVMAEIEKLGSRFRVALRFVFSFLAPPPLPVSHPNGSSNWCLIFSRASPRSVAKDPRFERIACTHKGTYADDCLVERVTQHPCYIVATCDRDLRRRLRKVPGVPIMYISNHRYSVERMPEAFGAPPV
;
A
#
# COMPACT_ATOMS: atom_id res chain seq x y z
N MET A 1 -48.79 6.67 -71.29
CA MET A 1 -47.37 6.55 -70.87
C MET A 1 -47.29 6.52 -69.35
N SER A 2 -46.92 5.39 -68.75
CA SER A 2 -46.77 5.21 -67.29
C SER A 2 -45.41 5.74 -66.82
N LYS A 3 -45.40 6.63 -65.82
CA LYS A 3 -44.17 7.28 -65.30
C LYS A 3 -43.24 6.25 -64.64
N ALA A 4 -41.95 6.34 -64.94
CA ALA A 4 -40.91 5.47 -64.37
C ALA A 4 -40.87 5.60 -62.83
N LYS A 5 -40.92 4.45 -62.12
CA LYS A 5 -40.86 4.40 -60.65
C LYS A 5 -39.43 4.65 -60.18
N LYS A 6 -39.24 5.56 -59.21
CA LYS A 6 -37.92 5.78 -58.56
C LYS A 6 -37.45 4.49 -57.91
N THR A 7 -36.25 4.03 -58.27
CA THR A 7 -35.60 2.85 -57.71
C THR A 7 -35.18 3.10 -56.25
N ARG A 8 -35.37 2.10 -55.39
CA ARG A 8 -34.96 2.19 -53.98
C ARG A 8 -33.45 2.00 -53.88
N LYS A 9 -32.79 2.75 -52.99
CA LYS A 9 -31.37 2.57 -52.68
C LYS A 9 -31.18 1.31 -51.83
N PHE A 10 -30.27 0.44 -52.23
CA PHE A 10 -29.88 -0.74 -51.44
C PHE A 10 -29.14 -0.30 -50.16
N ALA A 11 -29.35 -1.04 -49.06
CA ALA A 11 -28.72 -0.81 -47.75
C ALA A 11 -28.93 0.60 -47.12
N ALA A 12 -30.13 1.17 -47.27
CA ALA A 12 -30.47 2.40 -46.56
C ALA A 12 -30.60 2.14 -45.04
N VAL A 13 -29.65 2.66 -44.25
CA VAL A 13 -29.67 2.57 -42.79
C VAL A 13 -30.32 3.80 -42.17
N LYS A 14 -30.94 3.63 -41.01
CA LYS A 14 -31.48 4.74 -40.21
C LYS A 14 -30.33 5.69 -39.83
N ARG A 15 -30.51 7.00 -40.03
CA ARG A 15 -29.51 8.00 -39.61
C ARG A 15 -29.42 8.03 -38.09
N VAL A 16 -28.27 7.62 -37.53
CA VAL A 16 -27.94 7.66 -36.10
C VAL A 16 -26.83 8.69 -35.87
N ILE A 17 -26.77 9.26 -34.67
CA ILE A 17 -25.74 10.22 -34.28
C ILE A 17 -24.39 9.51 -34.13
N ASP A 18 -23.38 9.94 -34.88
CA ASP A 18 -22.01 9.44 -34.78
C ASP A 18 -21.26 10.11 -33.61
N THR A 19 -21.22 9.43 -32.47
CA THR A 19 -20.62 9.95 -31.22
C THR A 19 -19.13 10.33 -31.32
N ALA A 20 -18.43 9.87 -32.36
CA ALA A 20 -17.03 10.15 -32.62
C ALA A 20 -16.78 11.39 -33.49
N LYS A 21 -17.68 11.71 -34.42
CA LYS A 21 -17.48 12.77 -35.44
C LYS A 21 -18.41 13.96 -35.26
N ASP A 22 -19.46 13.83 -34.45
CA ASP A 22 -20.42 14.90 -34.24
C ASP A 22 -19.78 16.08 -33.48
N ALA A 23 -19.80 17.25 -34.11
CA ALA A 23 -19.20 18.48 -33.60
C ALA A 23 -19.79 18.91 -32.24
N ARG A 24 -21.05 18.56 -31.96
CA ARG A 24 -21.74 18.88 -30.69
C ARG A 24 -21.11 18.16 -29.51
N LEU A 25 -20.71 16.90 -29.69
CA LEU A 25 -20.06 16.07 -28.66
C LEU A 25 -18.55 16.35 -28.58
N LYS A 26 -17.92 16.69 -29.71
CA LYS A 26 -16.50 17.09 -29.76
C LYS A 26 -16.26 18.37 -28.95
N ALA A 27 -17.19 19.34 -28.99
CA ALA A 27 -17.09 20.56 -28.19
C ALA A 27 -17.18 20.29 -26.67
N VAL A 28 -17.99 19.33 -26.22
CA VAL A 28 -18.08 18.96 -24.79
C VAL A 28 -16.81 18.25 -24.32
N LYS A 29 -16.31 17.27 -25.09
CA LYS A 29 -15.04 16.58 -24.78
C LYS A 29 -13.84 17.53 -24.85
N ALA A 30 -13.82 18.44 -25.83
CA ALA A 30 -12.78 19.46 -25.95
C ALA A 30 -12.86 20.50 -24.82
N LYS A 31 -14.05 20.88 -24.36
CA LYS A 31 -14.23 21.74 -23.18
C LYS A 31 -13.77 21.06 -21.89
N GLN A 32 -14.03 19.76 -21.71
CA GLN A 32 -13.53 18.98 -20.57
C GLN A 32 -11.99 18.87 -20.62
N ALA A 33 -11.43 18.51 -21.77
CA ALA A 33 -9.98 18.43 -21.97
C ALA A 33 -9.28 19.80 -21.82
N ASN A 34 -9.93 20.89 -22.25
CA ASN A 34 -9.40 22.25 -22.09
C ASN A 34 -9.58 22.78 -20.66
N ALA A 35 -10.63 22.38 -19.93
CA ALA A 35 -10.79 22.71 -18.51
C ALA A 35 -9.75 21.98 -17.63
N GLU A 36 -9.36 20.76 -17.99
CA GLU A 36 -8.25 20.04 -17.35
C GLU A 36 -6.88 20.64 -17.70
N LYS A 37 -6.69 21.10 -18.95
CA LYS A 37 -5.45 21.77 -19.38
C LYS A 37 -5.30 23.19 -18.82
N ASN A 38 -6.39 23.96 -18.69
CA ASN A 38 -6.40 25.31 -18.11
C ASN A 38 -6.25 25.34 -16.58
N LYS A 39 -6.23 24.20 -15.88
CA LYS A 39 -5.75 24.13 -14.49
C LYS A 39 -4.22 24.00 -14.39
N LYS A 40 -3.52 23.86 -15.51
CA LYS A 40 -2.05 23.80 -15.61
C LYS A 40 -1.44 24.82 -16.61
N PRO A 41 -1.81 26.11 -16.66
CA PRO A 41 -1.00 27.08 -17.37
C PRO A 41 0.10 27.57 -16.41
N ASP A 42 1.33 27.69 -16.91
CA ASP A 42 2.50 28.28 -16.22
C ASP A 42 3.30 27.35 -15.29
N THR A 43 3.37 26.05 -15.58
CA THR A 43 4.52 25.24 -15.14
C THR A 43 5.42 24.97 -16.34
N PRO A 44 6.72 25.33 -16.29
CA PRO A 44 7.66 24.95 -17.34
C PRO A 44 7.60 23.44 -17.54
N GLN A 45 7.82 22.95 -18.77
CA GLN A 45 7.97 21.51 -19.03
C GLN A 45 9.26 21.02 -18.37
N VAL A 46 9.22 20.80 -17.05
CA VAL A 46 10.32 20.23 -16.30
C VAL A 46 10.36 18.74 -16.63
N ARG A 47 11.48 18.30 -17.21
CA ARG A 47 11.78 16.87 -17.32
C ARG A 47 12.26 16.43 -15.95
N ASP A 48 11.34 15.95 -15.12
CA ASP A 48 11.67 15.38 -13.83
C ASP A 48 12.40 14.04 -14.04
N LEU A 49 13.71 14.11 -14.21
CA LEU A 49 14.57 12.95 -14.10
C LEU A 49 14.64 12.59 -12.62
N GLY A 50 13.86 11.59 -12.21
CA GLY A 50 13.86 11.11 -10.84
C GLY A 50 15.29 10.77 -10.39
N ALA A 51 15.79 11.49 -9.38
CA ALA A 51 17.11 11.23 -8.83
C ALA A 51 17.17 9.79 -8.31
N VAL A 52 18.22 9.07 -8.68
CA VAL A 52 18.50 7.74 -8.10
C VAL A 52 18.82 7.92 -6.62
N ASN A 53 18.27 7.06 -5.77
CA ASN A 53 18.47 7.17 -4.33
C ASN A 53 19.93 6.89 -3.96
N THR A 54 20.50 7.77 -3.13
CA THR A 54 21.89 7.74 -2.64
C THR A 54 22.24 6.49 -1.82
N GLY A 55 21.24 5.86 -1.20
CA GLY A 55 21.42 4.62 -0.42
C GLY A 55 21.66 3.35 -1.25
N LEU A 56 21.57 3.43 -2.58
CA LEU A 56 21.84 2.30 -3.45
C LEU A 56 23.26 2.34 -4.02
N PHE A 57 24.07 1.34 -3.68
CA PHE A 57 25.25 0.98 -4.45
C PHE A 57 24.85 0.01 -5.56
N PHE A 58 24.62 0.54 -6.77
CA PHE A 58 24.02 -0.17 -7.90
C PHE A 58 22.64 -0.78 -7.57
N ARG A 59 22.61 -2.05 -7.16
CA ARG A 59 21.41 -2.80 -6.76
C ARG A 59 21.43 -3.20 -5.29
N TYR A 60 22.56 -3.00 -4.62
CA TYR A 60 22.73 -3.25 -3.19
C TYR A 60 22.27 -2.02 -2.41
N ASN A 61 21.45 -2.23 -1.40
CA ASN A 61 20.92 -1.15 -0.58
C ASN A 61 21.62 -1.16 0.78
N THR A 62 22.57 -0.24 0.96
CA THR A 62 23.35 -0.12 2.20
C THR A 62 22.56 0.49 3.35
N ALA A 63 21.40 1.10 3.07
CA ALA A 63 20.56 1.74 4.08
C ALA A 63 19.71 0.74 4.89
N LEU A 64 19.71 -0.54 4.51
CA LEU A 64 19.05 -1.59 5.27
C LEU A 64 19.97 -2.03 6.40
N GLY A 65 19.58 -1.70 7.64
CA GLY A 65 20.26 -2.15 8.84
C GLY A 65 19.27 -2.59 9.92
N PRO A 66 19.70 -3.36 10.92
CA PRO A 66 18.89 -3.64 12.10
C PRO A 66 18.54 -2.33 12.83
N PRO A 67 17.28 -2.04 13.18
CA PRO A 67 16.06 -2.86 13.08
C PRO A 67 15.40 -2.83 11.69
N TYR A 68 15.11 -4.02 11.16
CA TYR A 68 14.46 -4.14 9.85
C TYR A 68 12.99 -3.73 9.93
N ARG A 69 12.57 -2.80 9.06
CA ARG A 69 11.17 -2.40 8.90
C ARG A 69 10.54 -3.21 7.78
N VAL A 70 9.54 -4.01 8.11
CA VAL A 70 8.89 -4.92 7.16
C VAL A 70 7.48 -4.44 6.87
N LEU A 71 7.21 -3.99 5.65
CA LEU A 71 5.86 -3.68 5.20
C LEU A 71 5.07 -4.97 5.01
N VAL A 72 3.97 -5.11 5.74
CA VAL A 72 3.14 -6.30 5.73
C VAL A 72 1.89 -6.09 4.89
N ASP A 73 1.60 -7.06 4.04
CA ASP A 73 0.42 -7.13 3.18
C ASP A 73 -0.71 -8.00 3.79
N THR A 74 -1.96 -7.78 3.37
CA THR A 74 -3.13 -8.52 3.91
C THR A 74 -3.04 -10.01 3.63
N ASN A 75 -2.67 -10.38 2.41
CA ASN A 75 -2.53 -11.77 2.01
C ASN A 75 -1.43 -12.49 2.80
N PHE A 76 -0.33 -11.79 3.10
CA PHE A 76 0.73 -12.37 3.92
C PHE A 76 0.27 -12.69 5.36
N ILE A 77 -0.53 -11.82 5.96
CA ILE A 77 -1.14 -12.06 7.28
C ILE A 77 -2.07 -13.28 7.21
N ASN A 78 -2.87 -13.38 6.16
CA ASN A 78 -3.80 -14.50 5.97
C ASN A 78 -3.06 -15.84 5.88
N PHE A 79 -2.00 -15.90 5.07
CA PHE A 79 -1.18 -17.10 4.95
C PHE A 79 -0.40 -17.42 6.23
N SER A 80 0.00 -16.41 7.01
CA SER A 80 0.68 -16.63 8.29
C SER A 80 -0.24 -17.27 9.32
N ILE A 81 -1.51 -16.82 9.38
CA ILE A 81 -2.53 -17.39 10.27
C ILE A 81 -2.87 -18.82 9.87
N GLN A 82 -3.03 -19.09 8.57
CA GLN A 82 -3.30 -20.43 8.06
C GLN A 82 -2.19 -21.42 8.41
N ASN A 83 -0.93 -20.98 8.32
CA ASN A 83 0.24 -21.80 8.64
C ASN A 83 0.62 -21.81 10.13
N LYS A 84 -0.15 -21.12 10.98
CA LYS A 84 0.10 -20.98 12.43
C LYS A 84 1.49 -20.41 12.75
N LEU A 85 1.94 -19.47 11.92
CA LEU A 85 3.21 -18.77 12.12
C LEU A 85 2.99 -17.47 12.87
N GLU A 86 3.71 -17.28 13.98
CA GLU A 86 3.76 -16.01 14.68
C GLU A 86 4.60 -15.02 13.88
N LEU A 87 3.98 -13.92 13.42
CA LEU A 87 4.60 -12.97 12.49
C LEU A 87 5.99 -12.50 12.95
N ILE A 88 6.07 -11.94 14.15
CA ILE A 88 7.30 -11.30 14.65
C ILE A 88 8.41 -12.32 14.88
N LYS A 89 8.06 -13.44 15.53
CA LYS A 89 9.01 -14.52 15.80
C LYS A 89 9.56 -15.11 14.50
N SER A 90 8.69 -15.42 13.56
CA SER A 90 9.07 -15.99 12.27
C SER A 90 9.89 -15.01 11.42
N MET A 91 9.64 -13.70 11.51
CA MET A 91 10.48 -12.67 10.87
C MET A 91 11.86 -12.57 11.51
N MET A 92 11.93 -12.64 12.84
CA MET A 92 13.21 -12.65 13.57
C MET A 92 14.04 -13.89 13.26
N ASP A 93 13.41 -15.07 13.16
CA ASP A 93 14.08 -16.34 12.82
C ASP A 93 14.62 -16.32 11.38
N CYS A 94 13.98 -15.57 10.48
CA CYS A 94 14.37 -15.47 9.07
C CYS A 94 15.48 -14.43 8.82
N LEU A 95 15.38 -13.26 9.46
CA LEU A 95 16.33 -12.15 9.29
C LEU A 95 17.48 -12.15 10.31
N TYR A 96 17.40 -13.01 11.34
CA TYR A 96 18.33 -13.10 12.48
C TYR A 96 18.57 -11.76 13.19
N ALA A 97 17.61 -10.83 13.10
CA ALA A 97 17.70 -9.50 13.68
C ALA A 97 16.32 -9.00 14.11
N LYS A 98 16.30 -7.90 14.87
CA LYS A 98 15.05 -7.27 15.32
C LYS A 98 14.26 -6.75 14.11
N SER A 99 13.09 -7.34 13.87
CA SER A 99 12.16 -6.93 12.82
C SER A 99 10.95 -6.20 13.42
N ILE A 100 10.63 -5.04 12.88
CA ILE A 100 9.44 -4.25 13.21
C ILE A 100 8.46 -4.40 12.05
N PRO A 101 7.32 -5.10 12.23
CA PRO A 101 6.28 -5.13 11.21
C PRO A 101 5.56 -3.79 11.14
N CYS A 102 5.50 -3.25 9.94
CA CYS A 102 4.85 -2.01 9.60
C CYS A 102 3.58 -2.29 8.78
N ILE A 103 2.43 -1.78 9.23
CA ILE A 103 1.16 -1.93 8.51
C ILE A 103 0.72 -0.56 8.00
N THR A 104 0.36 -0.48 6.72
CA THR A 104 -0.17 0.75 6.13
C THR A 104 -1.66 0.89 6.40
N ASP A 105 -2.17 2.13 6.42
CA ASP A 105 -3.60 2.39 6.59
C ASP A 105 -4.49 1.67 5.56
N CYS A 106 -3.97 1.46 4.35
CA CYS A 106 -4.73 0.85 3.25
C CYS A 106 -4.86 -0.66 3.45
N VAL A 107 -3.79 -1.32 3.89
CA VAL A 107 -3.81 -2.72 4.30
C VAL A 107 -4.74 -2.90 5.50
N MET A 108 -4.73 -1.97 6.47
CA MET A 108 -5.69 -2.00 7.58
C MET A 108 -7.14 -1.88 7.09
N ALA A 109 -7.41 -0.98 6.15
CA ALA A 109 -8.73 -0.82 5.56
C ALA A 109 -9.18 -2.07 4.78
N GLU A 110 -8.26 -2.78 4.12
CA GLU A 110 -8.55 -4.05 3.47
C GLU A 110 -8.87 -5.16 4.46
N ILE A 111 -8.14 -5.25 5.57
CA ILE A 111 -8.43 -6.21 6.65
C ILE A 111 -9.83 -5.95 7.25
N GLU A 112 -10.19 -4.69 7.47
CA GLU A 112 -11.51 -4.30 7.96
C GLU A 112 -12.63 -4.66 6.97
N LYS A 113 -12.40 -4.47 5.66
CA LYS A 113 -13.37 -4.84 4.60
C LYS A 113 -13.59 -6.35 4.50
N LEU A 114 -12.55 -7.15 4.74
CA LEU A 114 -12.64 -8.61 4.67
C LEU A 114 -13.41 -9.22 5.86
N GLY A 115 -13.71 -8.44 6.90
CA GLY A 115 -14.76 -8.72 7.88
C GLY A 115 -14.50 -9.89 8.85
N SER A 116 -15.56 -10.64 9.19
CA SER A 116 -15.60 -11.61 10.30
C SER A 116 -14.67 -12.83 10.13
N ARG A 117 -14.25 -13.16 8.91
CA ARG A 117 -13.29 -14.24 8.64
C ARG A 117 -11.89 -13.93 9.21
N PHE A 118 -11.57 -12.66 9.40
CA PHE A 118 -10.26 -12.18 9.85
C PHE A 118 -10.30 -11.61 11.28
N ARG A 119 -11.30 -11.99 12.09
CA ARG A 119 -11.37 -11.59 13.51
C ARG A 119 -10.12 -11.96 14.32
N VAL A 120 -9.45 -13.05 13.94
CA VAL A 120 -8.17 -13.47 14.55
C VAL A 120 -7.03 -12.53 14.14
N ALA A 121 -6.95 -12.11 12.87
CA ALA A 121 -5.97 -11.15 12.38
C ALA A 121 -6.15 -9.78 13.04
N LEU A 122 -7.41 -9.33 13.17
CA LEU A 122 -7.75 -8.15 13.93
C LEU A 122 -7.30 -8.31 15.39
N ARG A 123 -7.57 -9.44 16.07
CA ARG A 123 -7.10 -9.64 17.45
C ARG A 123 -5.57 -9.62 17.59
N PHE A 124 -4.82 -10.14 16.61
CA PHE A 124 -3.35 -10.08 16.56
C PHE A 124 -2.78 -8.68 16.37
N VAL A 125 -3.57 -7.73 15.84
CA VAL A 125 -3.17 -6.33 15.73
C VAL A 125 -3.69 -5.50 16.93
N PHE A 126 -4.59 -6.08 17.73
CA PHE A 126 -5.40 -5.40 18.76
C PHE A 126 -5.24 -5.96 20.19
N SER A 127 -4.20 -6.73 20.50
CA SER A 127 -4.07 -7.45 21.78
C SER A 127 -2.86 -7.05 22.62
N PHE A 128 -2.76 -5.78 23.03
CA PHE A 128 -2.08 -5.47 24.30
C PHE A 128 -2.58 -4.16 24.92
N LEU A 129 -3.14 -4.29 26.13
CA LEU A 129 -3.35 -3.20 27.08
C LEU A 129 -2.23 -3.28 28.12
N ALA A 130 -1.70 -2.11 28.45
CA ALA A 130 -0.82 -1.75 29.57
C ALA A 130 0.68 -2.11 29.47
N PRO A 131 1.55 -1.13 29.17
CA PRO A 131 2.82 -1.05 29.89
C PRO A 131 2.55 -0.81 31.39
N PRO A 132 3.34 -1.38 32.33
CA PRO A 132 3.24 -1.01 33.74
C PRO A 132 3.55 0.49 33.89
N PRO A 133 2.84 1.24 34.77
CA PRO A 133 3.19 2.62 35.02
C PRO A 133 4.60 2.67 35.61
N LEU A 134 5.51 3.38 34.94
CA LEU A 134 6.74 3.83 35.57
C LEU A 134 6.34 4.72 36.76
N PRO A 135 6.88 4.50 37.97
CA PRO A 135 6.62 5.40 39.10
C PRO A 135 7.36 6.71 38.84
N VAL A 136 6.65 7.72 38.34
CA VAL A 136 7.19 9.08 38.24
C VAL A 136 6.84 9.81 39.53
N SER A 137 7.74 9.74 40.51
CA SER A 137 7.69 10.58 41.70
C SER A 137 7.97 12.03 41.29
N HIS A 138 6.93 12.85 41.16
CA HIS A 138 7.07 14.30 41.17
C HIS A 138 6.94 14.78 42.61
N PRO A 139 7.93 15.50 43.16
CA PRO A 139 7.74 16.26 44.39
C PRO A 139 6.96 17.53 44.06
N ASN A 140 6.11 17.94 44.99
CA ASN A 140 5.44 19.24 45.11
C ASN A 140 4.09 19.41 44.42
N GLY A 141 3.07 18.98 45.17
CA GLY A 141 1.88 19.74 45.53
C GLY A 141 1.46 20.92 44.64
N SER A 142 0.42 20.69 43.85
CA SER A 142 -0.59 21.70 43.51
C SER A 142 -1.80 20.97 42.91
N SER A 143 -2.85 20.87 43.72
CA SER A 143 -4.13 20.27 43.39
C SER A 143 -4.90 21.13 42.40
N ASN A 144 -4.70 20.90 41.12
CA ASN A 144 -5.72 21.16 40.09
C ASN A 144 -5.27 20.50 38.79
N TRP A 145 -5.99 19.48 38.33
CA TRP A 145 -6.15 19.03 36.93
C TRP A 145 -6.80 17.64 36.94
N CYS A 146 -8.05 17.57 37.36
CA CYS A 146 -8.87 16.37 37.15
C CYS A 146 -10.33 16.79 37.07
N LEU A 147 -10.74 17.45 35.98
CA LEU A 147 -12.16 17.62 35.63
C LEU A 147 -12.39 18.12 34.17
N ILE A 148 -11.47 17.85 33.24
CA ILE A 148 -11.73 18.02 31.79
C ILE A 148 -11.41 16.71 31.08
N PHE A 149 -12.18 15.67 31.39
CA PHE A 149 -12.34 14.49 30.53
C PHE A 149 -13.83 14.21 30.35
N SER A 150 -14.53 15.19 29.81
CA SER A 150 -15.82 14.96 29.19
C SER A 150 -15.73 15.48 27.76
N ARG A 151 -16.13 14.62 26.81
CA ARG A 151 -16.37 14.86 25.38
C ARG A 151 -15.30 14.32 24.41
N ALA A 152 -15.67 13.17 23.86
CA ALA A 152 -15.29 12.61 22.55
C ALA A 152 -13.84 12.13 22.34
N SER A 153 -13.65 10.81 22.42
CA SER A 153 -12.79 10.12 21.46
C SER A 153 -13.44 8.78 21.05
N PRO A 154 -13.30 8.36 19.77
CA PRO A 154 -14.09 7.28 19.20
C PRO A 154 -13.67 5.93 19.76
N ARG A 155 -14.64 5.01 19.78
CA ARG A 155 -14.49 3.58 20.01
C ARG A 155 -13.26 3.00 19.29
N SER A 156 -12.47 2.26 20.06
CA SER A 156 -11.77 1.02 19.69
C SER A 156 -10.88 1.05 18.44
N VAL A 157 -9.58 1.24 18.65
CA VAL A 157 -8.57 0.48 17.91
C VAL A 157 -7.44 0.13 18.87
N ALA A 158 -7.50 -1.06 19.46
CA ALA A 158 -6.37 -1.59 20.18
C ALA A 158 -5.21 -1.81 19.20
N LYS A 159 -4.00 -1.45 19.62
CA LYS A 159 -2.78 -1.52 18.82
C LYS A 159 -1.80 -2.35 19.63
N ASP A 160 -1.43 -3.52 19.14
CA ASP A 160 -0.26 -4.22 19.64
C ASP A 160 0.95 -3.28 19.51
N PRO A 161 1.69 -2.97 20.59
CA PRO A 161 2.83 -2.04 20.56
C PRO A 161 3.99 -2.54 19.69
N ARG A 162 3.87 -3.75 19.13
CA ARG A 162 4.86 -4.39 18.28
C ARG A 162 4.67 -4.08 16.79
N PHE A 163 3.50 -3.58 16.38
CA PHE A 163 3.22 -3.16 15.01
C PHE A 163 3.32 -1.64 14.89
N GLU A 164 4.11 -1.17 13.93
CA GLU A 164 4.17 0.24 13.58
C GLU A 164 3.12 0.54 12.51
N ARG A 165 2.19 1.46 12.79
CA ARG A 165 1.19 1.88 11.82
C ARG A 165 1.72 3.05 11.00
N ILE A 166 1.76 2.89 9.69
CA ILE A 166 2.25 3.91 8.77
C ILE A 166 1.08 4.59 8.06
N ALA A 167 1.04 5.93 8.20
CA ALA A 167 -0.01 6.74 7.61
C ALA A 167 0.12 6.83 6.08
N CYS A 168 -1.01 6.74 5.37
CA CYS A 168 -1.06 6.87 3.91
C CYS A 168 -1.61 8.24 3.49
N THR A 169 -0.97 8.88 2.52
CA THR A 169 -1.32 10.24 2.04
C THR A 169 -2.27 10.24 0.84
N HIS A 170 -2.76 9.09 0.41
CA HIS A 170 -3.58 8.94 -0.78
C HIS A 170 -5.02 8.59 -0.43
N LYS A 171 -5.95 8.97 -1.31
CA LYS A 171 -7.38 8.73 -1.13
C LYS A 171 -7.76 7.37 -1.71
N GLY A 172 -7.91 6.36 -0.84
CA GLY A 172 -8.59 5.09 -1.16
C GLY A 172 -8.07 4.36 -2.40
N THR A 173 -6.75 4.28 -2.58
CA THR A 173 -6.14 3.47 -3.66
C THR A 173 -5.94 2.02 -3.21
N TYR A 174 -5.64 1.14 -4.16
CA TYR A 174 -5.28 -0.25 -3.89
C TYR A 174 -4.02 -0.33 -3.02
N ALA A 175 -3.99 -1.24 -2.03
CA ALA A 175 -2.84 -1.37 -1.13
C ALA A 175 -1.55 -1.71 -1.88
N ASP A 176 -1.63 -2.53 -2.93
CA ASP A 176 -0.52 -2.85 -3.81
C ASP A 176 0.22 -1.63 -4.36
N ASP A 177 -0.54 -0.68 -4.90
CA ASP A 177 0.03 0.52 -5.54
C ASP A 177 0.66 1.43 -4.48
N CYS A 178 0.04 1.53 -3.31
CA CYS A 178 0.60 2.20 -2.14
C CYS A 178 1.95 1.59 -1.72
N LEU A 179 2.04 0.27 -1.66
CA LEU A 179 3.27 -0.43 -1.28
C LEU A 179 4.38 -0.19 -2.31
N VAL A 180 4.06 -0.31 -3.60
CA VAL A 180 5.03 -0.06 -4.68
C VAL A 180 5.51 1.39 -4.67
N GLU A 181 4.61 2.36 -4.57
CA GLU A 181 4.95 3.79 -4.55
C GLU A 181 5.82 4.13 -3.33
N ARG A 182 5.42 3.66 -2.14
CA ARG A 182 6.16 3.92 -0.89
C ARG A 182 7.57 3.36 -0.93
N VAL A 183 7.73 2.13 -1.41
CA VAL A 183 9.04 1.48 -1.49
C VAL A 183 9.91 2.10 -2.57
N THR A 184 9.29 2.63 -3.63
CA THR A 184 10.01 3.37 -4.68
C THR A 184 10.55 4.70 -4.16
N GLN A 185 9.76 5.42 -3.35
CA GLN A 185 10.18 6.68 -2.72
C GLN A 185 11.21 6.46 -1.61
N HIS A 186 10.98 5.45 -0.77
CA HIS A 186 11.79 5.13 0.38
C HIS A 186 12.11 3.63 0.38
N PRO A 187 13.23 3.20 -0.23
CA PRO A 187 13.64 1.80 -0.25
C PRO A 187 14.23 1.34 1.10
N CYS A 188 13.81 1.89 2.23
CA CYS A 188 14.26 1.46 3.56
C CYS A 188 13.37 0.36 4.18
N TYR A 189 12.56 -0.32 3.36
CA TYR A 189 11.61 -1.32 3.79
C TYR A 189 11.85 -2.67 3.10
N ILE A 190 11.61 -3.74 3.86
CA ILE A 190 11.43 -5.10 3.33
C ILE A 190 9.93 -5.28 3.06
N VAL A 191 9.55 -5.89 1.94
CA VAL A 191 8.12 -6.12 1.66
C VAL A 191 7.76 -7.59 1.90
N ALA A 192 6.84 -7.85 2.80
CA ALA A 192 6.29 -9.17 3.06
C ALA A 192 4.97 -9.37 2.30
N THR A 193 5.03 -10.11 1.19
CA THR A 193 3.85 -10.42 0.36
C THR A 193 3.98 -11.81 -0.26
N CYS A 194 2.83 -12.50 -0.36
CA CYS A 194 2.71 -13.76 -1.08
C CYS A 194 2.15 -13.59 -2.50
N ASP A 195 1.78 -12.37 -2.91
CA ASP A 195 1.15 -12.16 -4.20
C ASP A 195 2.13 -12.23 -5.36
N ARG A 196 1.79 -13.04 -6.37
CA ARG A 196 2.66 -13.25 -7.53
C ARG A 196 2.82 -11.96 -8.33
N ASP A 197 1.75 -11.19 -8.51
CA ASP A 197 1.77 -9.97 -9.32
C ASP A 197 2.42 -8.80 -8.59
N LEU A 198 2.20 -8.66 -7.28
CA LEU A 198 2.90 -7.67 -6.46
C LEU A 198 4.40 -7.99 -6.42
N ARG A 199 4.79 -9.26 -6.23
CA ARG A 199 6.21 -9.68 -6.30
C ARG A 199 6.84 -9.37 -7.65
N ARG A 200 6.15 -9.60 -8.77
CA ARG A 200 6.64 -9.23 -10.11
C ARG A 200 6.87 -7.73 -10.25
N ARG A 201 6.00 -6.88 -9.67
CA ARG A 201 6.17 -5.42 -9.67
C ARG A 201 7.36 -5.00 -8.80
N LEU A 202 7.44 -5.50 -7.58
CA LEU A 202 8.56 -5.25 -6.65
C LEU A 202 9.89 -5.81 -7.18
N ARG A 203 9.86 -6.78 -8.10
CA ARG A 203 11.06 -7.25 -8.79
C ARG A 203 11.74 -6.21 -9.66
N LYS A 204 10.97 -5.26 -10.20
CA LYS A 204 11.49 -4.19 -11.04
C LYS A 204 12.19 -3.09 -10.23
N VAL A 205 11.86 -2.95 -8.95
CA VAL A 205 12.49 -1.98 -8.05
C VAL A 205 13.81 -2.57 -7.52
N PRO A 206 14.96 -1.91 -7.75
CA PRO A 206 16.25 -2.37 -7.24
C PRO A 206 16.37 -2.13 -5.73
N GLY A 207 17.18 -2.94 -5.03
CA GLY A 207 17.49 -2.73 -3.61
C GLY A 207 16.38 -3.06 -2.62
N VAL A 208 15.29 -3.68 -3.07
CA VAL A 208 14.13 -4.04 -2.24
C VAL A 208 14.08 -5.55 -2.03
N PRO A 209 14.32 -6.03 -0.80
CA PRO A 209 14.16 -7.43 -0.44
C PRO A 209 12.66 -7.78 -0.30
N ILE A 210 12.32 -8.99 -0.72
CA ILE A 210 10.94 -9.49 -0.70
C ILE A 210 10.88 -10.71 0.22
N MET A 211 10.03 -10.66 1.24
CA MET A 211 9.74 -11.79 2.11
C MET A 211 8.44 -12.48 1.67
N TYR A 212 8.45 -13.81 1.63
CA TYR A 212 7.30 -14.63 1.28
C TYR A 212 7.27 -15.89 2.14
N ILE A 213 6.13 -16.57 2.14
CA ILE A 213 5.94 -17.82 2.90
C ILE A 213 6.11 -19.00 1.95
N SER A 214 6.98 -19.94 2.33
CA SER A 214 7.16 -21.23 1.64
C SER A 214 7.46 -22.33 2.65
N ASN A 215 6.87 -23.51 2.47
CA ASN A 215 7.09 -24.69 3.33
C ASN A 215 6.93 -24.40 4.82
N HIS A 216 5.88 -23.65 5.21
CA HIS A 216 5.64 -23.21 6.59
C HIS A 216 6.81 -22.43 7.22
N ARG A 217 7.65 -21.77 6.42
CA ARG A 217 8.72 -20.89 6.87
C ARG A 217 8.70 -19.59 6.08
N TYR A 218 9.24 -18.53 6.68
CA TYR A 218 9.48 -17.30 5.95
C TYR A 218 10.79 -17.43 5.19
N SER A 219 10.78 -16.95 3.95
CA SER A 219 11.92 -16.97 3.06
C SER A 219 12.05 -15.60 2.43
N VAL A 220 13.30 -15.14 2.26
CA VAL A 220 13.60 -13.81 1.74
C VAL A 220 14.33 -13.95 0.42
N GLU A 221 13.88 -13.16 -0.56
CA GLU A 221 14.46 -13.02 -1.89
C GLU A 221 15.21 -11.68 -1.96
N ARG A 222 16.39 -11.66 -2.60
CA ARG A 222 17.21 -10.46 -2.86
C ARG A 222 17.71 -9.73 -1.63
N MET A 223 17.89 -10.45 -0.53
CA MET A 223 18.68 -9.98 0.61
C MET A 223 20.12 -10.46 0.44
N PRO A 224 21.09 -9.56 0.24
CA PRO A 224 22.48 -9.92 -0.06
C PRO A 224 23.22 -10.55 1.14
N GLU A 225 22.74 -10.35 2.37
CA GLU A 225 23.34 -10.89 3.60
C GLU A 225 22.59 -12.12 4.18
N ALA A 226 21.52 -12.59 3.52
CA ALA A 226 20.73 -13.71 4.04
C ALA A 226 21.37 -15.06 3.69
N PHE A 227 22.10 -15.64 4.65
CA PHE A 227 22.78 -16.95 4.60
C PHE A 227 21.85 -18.19 4.49
N GLY A 228 20.69 -18.10 3.82
CA GLY A 228 19.72 -19.19 3.79
C GLY A 228 18.81 -19.29 2.56
N ALA A 229 18.99 -18.45 1.55
CA ALA A 229 18.26 -18.61 0.29
C ALA A 229 18.96 -19.67 -0.58
N PRO A 230 18.24 -20.69 -1.12
CA PRO A 230 18.83 -21.54 -2.14
C PRO A 230 19.28 -20.64 -3.31
N PRO A 231 20.50 -20.84 -3.85
CA PRO A 231 20.93 -20.11 -5.02
C PRO A 231 19.95 -20.43 -6.16
N VAL A 232 19.43 -19.37 -6.79
CA VAL A 232 18.68 -19.47 -8.04
C VAL A 232 19.61 -19.79 -9.20
#